data_AF-A0A534RHX3-F1
#
_entry.id   AF-A0A534RHX3-F1
#
_cell.length_a   1.000
_cell.length_b   1.000
_cell.length_c   1.000
_cell.angle_alpha   90.00
_cell.angle_beta   90.00
_cell.angle_gamma   90.00
#
_symmetry.space_group_name_H-M   'P 1'
#
loop_
_entity.id
_entity.type
_entity.pdbx_description
1 polymer ?
#
loop_
_entity_poly.entity_id
_entity_poly.type
_entity_poly.pdbx_seq_one_letter_code
_entity_poly.pdbx_strand_id
1 'polypeptide(L)'
;MRLVVRVLNVLVVLLTLGSGVAVLVSDLTIPGYREHYRDAIWFVTAYCAVQLVYLVEFARDGRLVPWLALARCGAAYSFLAFFLELWPTWRSWTPGRYVYQLFEWREASKLGLFALVFLGRGAGNTLNAFYLTEKWWRPLRIRRPVVGRVVTALPVAATVLCVGAFLQLVHEEGQMFSAEAQEVAEFVYGGLDCAAVRANAGKTTTDLRQRGDRHYQVAITYGCAETRVLVRDEDGRVGSTAGPELDCCQDGS
;
A
#
# COMPACT_ATOMS: atom_id res chain seq x y z
N MET A 1 -8.47 -23.36 -17.55
CA MET A 1 -8.31 -22.70 -16.24
C MET A 1 -6.90 -22.80 -15.67
N ARG A 2 -6.34 -24.02 -15.47
CA ARG A 2 -5.04 -24.21 -14.79
C ARG A 2 -3.85 -23.50 -15.44
N LEU A 3 -3.76 -23.53 -16.78
CA LEU A 3 -2.72 -22.82 -17.53
C LEU A 3 -2.83 -21.30 -17.36
N VAL A 4 -4.03 -20.73 -17.43
CA VAL A 4 -4.28 -19.29 -17.26
C VAL A 4 -3.86 -18.83 -15.86
N VAL A 5 -4.27 -19.55 -14.82
CA VAL A 5 -3.87 -19.26 -13.43
C VAL A 5 -2.35 -19.34 -13.28
N ARG A 6 -1.71 -20.34 -13.88
CA ARG A 6 -0.24 -20.47 -13.87
C ARG A 6 0.45 -19.30 -14.56
N VAL A 7 0.02 -18.94 -15.78
CA VAL A 7 0.57 -17.81 -16.55
C VAL A 7 0.41 -16.51 -15.77
N LEU A 8 -0.78 -16.24 -15.22
CA LEU A 8 -1.04 -15.05 -14.41
C LEU A 8 -0.12 -14.99 -13.19
N ASN A 9 0.04 -16.10 -12.45
CA ASN A 9 0.96 -16.14 -11.31
C ASN A 9 2.40 -15.87 -11.73
N VAL A 10 2.87 -16.45 -12.84
CA VAL A 10 4.21 -16.22 -13.38
C VAL A 10 4.40 -14.75 -13.74
N LEU A 11 3.45 -14.14 -14.47
CA LEU A 11 3.53 -12.73 -14.86
C LEU A 11 3.58 -11.79 -13.64
N VAL A 12 2.72 -12.02 -12.65
CA VAL A 12 2.71 -11.23 -11.41
C VAL A 12 4.03 -11.38 -10.66
N VAL A 13 4.57 -12.60 -10.56
CA VAL A 13 5.85 -12.83 -9.89
C VAL A 13 7.00 -12.16 -10.64
N LEU A 14 7.02 -12.22 -11.97
CA LEU A 14 8.02 -11.53 -12.80
C LEU A 14 8.00 -10.02 -12.58
N LEU A 15 6.81 -9.40 -12.53
CA LEU A 15 6.66 -7.97 -12.24
C LEU A 15 7.21 -7.64 -10.84
N THR A 16 6.87 -8.43 -9.83
CA THR A 16 7.36 -8.20 -8.46
C THR A 16 8.86 -8.45 -8.30
N LEU A 17 9.41 -9.42 -9.04
CA LEU A 17 10.83 -9.71 -9.08
C LEU A 17 11.58 -8.58 -9.79
N GLY A 18 11.09 -8.12 -10.93
CA GLY A 18 11.65 -6.99 -11.68
C GLY A 18 11.72 -5.72 -10.81
N SER A 19 10.67 -5.42 -10.06
CA SER A 19 10.69 -4.32 -9.09
C SER A 19 11.75 -4.53 -8.00
N GLY A 20 11.85 -5.74 -7.42
CA GLY A 20 12.85 -6.01 -6.38
C GLY A 20 14.29 -5.91 -6.91
N VAL A 21 14.53 -6.37 -8.13
CA VAL A 21 15.82 -6.24 -8.81
C VAL A 21 16.12 -4.78 -9.11
N ALA A 22 15.14 -3.99 -9.55
CA ALA A 22 15.32 -2.55 -9.76
C ALA A 22 15.72 -1.84 -8.45
N VAL A 23 15.08 -2.14 -7.33
CA VAL A 23 15.49 -1.64 -6.01
C VAL A 23 16.92 -2.05 -5.68
N LEU A 24 17.27 -3.33 -5.88
CA LEU A 24 18.61 -3.82 -5.62
C LEU A 24 19.67 -3.11 -6.47
N VAL A 25 19.37 -2.84 -7.75
CA VAL A 25 20.26 -2.09 -8.63
C VAL A 25 20.39 -0.65 -8.13
N SER A 26 19.28 0.02 -7.82
CA SER A 26 19.28 1.39 -7.30
C SER A 26 20.07 1.52 -6.00
N ASP A 27 19.94 0.57 -5.07
CA ASP A 27 20.73 0.49 -3.83
C ASP A 27 22.25 0.41 -4.09
N LEU A 28 22.65 -0.23 -5.19
CA LEU A 28 24.06 -0.47 -5.52
C LEU A 28 24.66 0.60 -6.43
N THR A 29 23.84 1.32 -7.21
CA THR A 29 24.33 2.22 -8.27
C THR A 29 23.97 3.68 -8.08
N ILE A 30 22.96 4.02 -7.30
CA ILE A 30 22.50 5.41 -7.10
C ILE A 30 23.00 5.92 -5.73
N PRO A 31 23.93 6.90 -5.69
CA PRO A 31 24.39 7.50 -4.44
C PRO A 31 23.21 8.11 -3.66
N GLY A 32 23.15 7.90 -2.33
CA GLY A 32 22.11 8.48 -1.48
C GLY A 32 20.78 7.71 -1.46
N TYR A 33 20.55 6.79 -2.39
CA TYR A 33 19.28 6.06 -2.50
C TYR A 33 19.02 5.20 -1.26
N ARG A 34 20.05 4.46 -0.84
CA ARG A 34 19.97 3.56 0.31
C ARG A 34 19.79 4.32 1.62
N GLU A 35 20.45 5.46 1.80
CA GLU A 35 20.28 6.31 2.98
C GLU A 35 18.85 6.87 3.06
N HIS A 36 18.30 7.29 1.91
CA HIS A 36 16.94 7.84 1.84
C HIS A 36 15.86 6.81 2.19
N TYR A 37 15.92 5.62 1.58
CA TYR A 37 14.92 4.56 1.80
C TYR A 37 15.22 3.65 2.99
N ARG A 38 16.42 3.78 3.59
CA ARG A 38 16.93 2.93 4.69
C ARG A 38 16.91 1.44 4.34
N ASP A 39 17.22 1.13 3.08
CA ASP A 39 17.13 -0.23 2.57
C ASP A 39 18.26 -1.11 3.11
N ALA A 40 17.87 -2.32 3.49
CA ALA A 40 18.79 -3.38 3.88
C ALA A 40 19.00 -4.31 2.69
N ILE A 41 20.19 -4.27 2.09
CA ILE A 41 20.55 -5.08 0.90
C ILE A 41 20.23 -6.56 1.11
N TRP A 42 20.51 -7.11 2.29
CA TRP A 42 20.22 -8.51 2.61
C TRP A 42 18.71 -8.81 2.54
N PHE A 43 17.87 -7.86 2.95
CA PHE A 43 16.41 -8.02 2.95
C PHE A 43 15.85 -7.95 1.54
N VAL A 44 16.30 -6.97 0.73
CA VAL A 44 15.94 -6.86 -0.70
C VAL A 44 16.38 -8.12 -1.46
N THR A 45 17.58 -8.63 -1.17
CA THR A 45 18.11 -9.86 -1.77
C THR A 45 17.28 -11.08 -1.38
N ALA A 46 16.93 -11.22 -0.09
CA ALA A 46 16.06 -12.30 0.40
C ALA A 46 14.68 -12.24 -0.25
N TYR A 47 14.10 -11.05 -0.42
CA TYR A 47 12.85 -10.85 -1.13
C TYR A 47 12.94 -11.34 -2.59
N CYS A 48 13.99 -10.95 -3.33
CA CYS A 48 14.21 -11.41 -4.69
C CYS A 48 14.38 -12.93 -4.77
N ALA A 49 15.11 -13.54 -3.83
CA ALA A 49 15.26 -14.99 -3.76
C ALA A 49 13.91 -15.70 -3.54
N VAL A 50 13.06 -15.18 -2.66
CA VAL A 50 11.70 -15.70 -2.45
C VAL A 50 10.86 -15.56 -3.72
N GLN A 51 10.95 -14.45 -4.44
CA GLN A 51 10.26 -14.29 -5.72
C GLN A 51 10.75 -15.26 -6.79
N LEU A 52 12.05 -15.58 -6.83
CA LEU A 52 12.59 -16.63 -7.71
C LEU A 52 12.03 -18.01 -7.36
N VAL A 53 11.90 -18.35 -6.07
CA VAL A 53 11.26 -19.60 -5.64
C VAL A 53 9.80 -19.65 -6.11
N TYR A 54 9.03 -18.57 -5.92
CA TYR A 54 7.67 -18.49 -6.45
C TYR A 54 7.65 -18.70 -7.96
N LEU A 55 8.54 -18.03 -8.70
CA LEU A 55 8.62 -18.10 -10.15
C LEU A 55 8.84 -19.54 -10.62
N VAL A 56 9.85 -20.21 -10.06
CA VAL A 56 10.19 -21.59 -10.43
C VAL A 56 9.05 -22.56 -10.10
N GLU A 57 8.48 -22.47 -8.90
CA GLU A 57 7.41 -23.38 -8.47
C GLU A 57 6.12 -23.17 -9.28
N PHE A 58 5.69 -21.93 -9.53
CA PHE A 58 4.53 -21.67 -10.39
C PHE A 58 4.83 -22.02 -11.85
N ALA A 59 6.02 -21.71 -12.35
CA ALA A 59 6.42 -22.06 -13.71
C ALA A 59 6.56 -23.56 -13.91
N ARG A 60 6.75 -24.37 -12.87
CA ARG A 60 6.82 -25.85 -12.98
C ARG A 60 5.58 -26.57 -12.46
N ASP A 61 4.62 -25.84 -11.89
CA ASP A 61 3.45 -26.40 -11.20
C ASP A 61 3.89 -27.42 -10.11
N GLY A 62 4.89 -27.00 -9.32
CA GLY A 62 5.58 -27.84 -8.35
C GLY A 62 4.75 -28.15 -7.08
N ARG A 63 5.31 -28.99 -6.22
CA ARG A 63 4.63 -29.46 -5.00
C ARG A 63 4.38 -28.37 -3.97
N LEU A 64 5.14 -27.27 -4.01
CA LEU A 64 5.02 -26.18 -3.06
C LEU A 64 3.92 -25.19 -3.45
N VAL A 65 3.44 -25.22 -4.70
CA VAL A 65 2.43 -24.29 -5.23
C VAL A 65 1.23 -24.07 -4.30
N PRO A 66 0.59 -25.10 -3.72
CA PRO A 66 -0.53 -24.88 -2.81
C PRO A 66 -0.14 -24.15 -1.51
N TRP A 67 1.02 -24.46 -0.94
CA TRP A 67 1.55 -23.79 0.25
C TRP A 67 1.93 -22.34 -0.03
N LEU A 68 2.56 -22.10 -1.18
CA LEU A 68 2.93 -20.77 -1.66
C LEU A 68 1.68 -19.91 -1.91
N ALA A 69 0.62 -20.49 -2.47
CA ALA A 69 -0.65 -19.79 -2.66
C ALA A 69 -1.32 -19.43 -1.33
N LEU A 70 -1.31 -20.33 -0.34
CA LEU A 70 -1.80 -20.04 1.01
C LEU A 70 -0.96 -18.97 1.70
N ALA A 71 0.38 -19.03 1.60
CA ALA A 71 1.27 -18.04 2.19
C ALA A 71 1.03 -16.64 1.60
N ARG A 72 0.88 -16.53 0.28
CA ARG A 72 0.53 -15.25 -0.38
C ARG A 72 -0.85 -14.73 0.03
N CYS A 73 -1.83 -15.63 0.16
CA CYS A 73 -3.17 -15.28 0.64
C CYS A 73 -3.12 -14.77 2.09
N GLY A 74 -2.44 -15.49 2.98
CA GLY A 74 -2.25 -15.08 4.37
C GLY A 74 -1.55 -13.73 4.48
N ALA A 75 -0.44 -13.54 3.76
CA ALA A 75 0.28 -12.26 3.73
C ALA A 75 -0.59 -11.11 3.19
N ALA A 76 -1.45 -11.36 2.20
CA ALA A 76 -2.36 -10.35 1.67
C ALA A 76 -3.42 -9.94 2.70
N TYR A 77 -4.02 -10.89 3.43
CA TYR A 77 -4.99 -10.56 4.47
C TYR A 77 -4.36 -9.96 5.71
N SER A 78 -3.15 -10.36 6.10
CA SER A 78 -2.38 -9.67 7.14
C SER A 78 -2.15 -8.21 6.74
N PHE A 79 -1.74 -7.96 5.50
CA PHE A 79 -1.57 -6.58 5.02
C PHE A 79 -2.88 -5.79 5.03
N LEU A 80 -3.99 -6.39 4.59
CA LEU A 80 -5.31 -5.75 4.61
C LEU A 80 -5.79 -5.45 6.04
N ALA A 81 -5.51 -6.34 7.01
CA ALA A 81 -5.87 -6.14 8.41
C ALA A 81 -5.14 -4.93 9.03
N PHE A 82 -3.88 -4.71 8.64
CA PHE A 82 -3.08 -3.58 9.11
C PHE A 82 -3.00 -2.45 8.09
N PHE A 83 -3.91 -2.39 7.10
CA PHE A 83 -3.78 -1.44 5.99
C PHE A 83 -3.76 0.00 6.49
N LEU A 84 -4.67 0.37 7.41
CA LEU A 84 -4.74 1.74 7.92
C LEU A 84 -3.46 2.22 8.62
N GLU A 85 -2.73 1.31 9.23
CA GLU A 85 -1.45 1.61 9.92
C GLU A 85 -0.27 1.56 8.94
N LEU A 86 -0.27 0.60 8.02
CA LEU A 86 0.85 0.35 7.13
C LEU A 86 0.80 1.18 5.84
N TRP A 87 -0.37 1.61 5.37
CA TRP A 87 -0.51 2.25 4.06
C TRP A 87 0.34 3.53 3.85
N PRO A 88 0.66 4.36 4.88
CA PRO A 88 1.50 5.54 4.68
C PRO A 88 2.95 5.15 4.39
N THR A 89 3.47 4.11 5.05
CA THR A 89 4.91 3.79 5.09
C THR A 89 5.29 2.54 4.29
N TRP A 90 4.36 1.63 4.02
CA TRP A 90 4.69 0.36 3.35
C TRP A 90 5.26 0.60 1.94
N ARG A 91 4.77 1.60 1.20
CA ARG A 91 5.27 1.93 -0.14
C ARG A 91 6.77 2.22 -0.14
N SER A 92 7.27 2.83 0.94
CA SER A 92 8.68 3.14 1.13
C SER A 92 9.50 2.02 1.77
N TRP A 93 8.89 0.96 2.30
CA TRP A 93 9.63 -0.13 2.96
C TRP A 93 9.59 -1.46 2.19
N THR A 94 8.69 -1.62 1.22
CA THR A 94 8.65 -2.87 0.43
C THR A 94 9.63 -2.82 -0.75
N PRO A 95 10.40 -3.89 -1.02
CA PRO A 95 11.19 -4.01 -2.25
C PRO A 95 10.34 -4.02 -3.55
N GLY A 96 9.01 -4.18 -3.43
CA GLY A 96 8.06 -4.02 -4.54
C GLY A 96 7.67 -2.57 -4.85
N ARG A 97 8.36 -1.57 -4.29
CA ARG A 97 7.99 -0.14 -4.32
C ARG A 97 7.73 0.41 -5.72
N TYR A 98 8.50 0.02 -6.73
CA TYR A 98 8.34 0.55 -8.09
C TYR A 98 6.98 0.21 -8.70
N VAL A 99 6.35 -0.90 -8.32
CA VAL A 99 4.98 -1.23 -8.74
C VAL A 99 3.98 -0.21 -8.21
N TYR A 100 4.21 0.32 -7.00
CA TYR A 100 3.32 1.28 -6.36
C TYR A 100 3.64 2.72 -6.74
N GLN A 101 4.88 3.00 -7.12
CA GLN A 101 5.31 4.32 -7.60
C GLN A 101 4.85 4.62 -9.04
N LEU A 102 4.28 3.64 -9.76
CA LEU A 102 3.66 3.89 -11.07
C LEU A 102 2.50 4.90 -11.01
N PHE A 103 1.95 5.15 -9.84
CA PHE A 103 0.88 6.12 -9.61
C PHE A 103 1.21 6.97 -8.38
N GLU A 104 0.88 8.26 -8.46
CA GLU A 104 0.89 9.14 -7.28
C GLU A 104 -0.30 8.82 -6.38
N TRP A 105 -0.08 8.00 -5.35
CA TRP A 105 -1.08 7.75 -4.32
C TRP A 105 -1.01 8.83 -3.24
N ARG A 106 -1.95 9.78 -3.30
CA ARG A 106 -2.15 10.83 -2.29
C ARG A 106 -3.13 10.35 -1.19
N GLU A 107 -3.28 11.10 -0.10
CA GLU A 107 -4.25 10.76 0.97
C GLU A 107 -5.67 10.61 0.43
N ALA A 108 -6.08 11.49 -0.50
CA ALA A 108 -7.36 11.41 -1.20
C ALA A 108 -7.54 10.13 -2.05
N SER A 109 -6.47 9.35 -2.28
CA SER A 109 -6.52 8.09 -3.03
C SER A 109 -6.51 6.85 -2.13
N LYS A 110 -6.61 7.00 -0.80
CA LYS A 110 -6.58 5.88 0.17
C LYS A 110 -7.65 4.84 -0.12
N LEU A 111 -8.88 5.27 -0.43
CA LEU A 111 -9.98 4.37 -0.82
C LEU A 111 -9.67 3.59 -2.10
N GLY A 112 -9.21 4.28 -3.13
CA GLY A 112 -8.82 3.66 -4.40
C GLY A 112 -7.70 2.64 -4.20
N LEU A 113 -6.71 2.97 -3.37
CA LEU A 113 -5.61 2.08 -3.04
C LEU A 113 -6.09 0.85 -2.25
N PHE A 114 -6.95 1.04 -1.24
CA PHE A 114 -7.54 -0.08 -0.50
C PHE A 114 -8.30 -1.00 -1.45
N ALA A 115 -9.16 -0.45 -2.31
CA ALA A 115 -9.93 -1.22 -3.29
C ALA A 115 -9.00 -2.00 -4.24
N LEU A 116 -7.95 -1.37 -4.76
CA LEU A 116 -6.98 -2.00 -5.64
C LEU A 116 -6.23 -3.15 -4.94
N VAL A 117 -5.76 -2.92 -3.71
CA VAL A 117 -5.08 -3.95 -2.90
C VAL A 117 -6.05 -5.08 -2.57
N PHE A 118 -7.28 -4.78 -2.18
CA PHE A 118 -8.28 -5.78 -1.86
C PHE A 118 -8.64 -6.62 -3.08
N LEU A 119 -8.96 -6.02 -4.23
CA LEU A 119 -9.31 -6.73 -5.45
C LEU A 119 -8.12 -7.55 -5.98
N GLY A 120 -6.95 -6.92 -6.10
CA GLY A 120 -5.77 -7.55 -6.67
C GLY A 120 -5.13 -8.58 -5.75
N ARG A 121 -4.84 -8.21 -4.50
CA ARG A 121 -4.14 -9.07 -3.54
C ARG A 121 -5.07 -9.87 -2.65
N GLY A 122 -6.14 -9.28 -2.13
CA GLY A 122 -7.10 -10.00 -1.28
C GLY A 122 -7.88 -11.05 -2.08
N ALA A 123 -8.83 -10.60 -2.89
CA ALA A 123 -9.70 -11.45 -3.69
C ALA A 123 -8.90 -12.33 -4.68
N GLY A 124 -7.94 -11.74 -5.40
CA GLY A 124 -7.07 -12.48 -6.33
C GLY A 124 -6.30 -13.63 -5.67
N ASN A 125 -5.60 -13.39 -4.55
CA ASN A 125 -4.87 -14.48 -3.87
C ASN A 125 -5.81 -15.47 -3.19
N THR A 126 -7.00 -15.05 -2.77
CA THR A 126 -8.03 -15.94 -2.21
C THR A 126 -8.51 -16.95 -3.24
N LEU A 127 -8.90 -16.47 -4.43
CA LEU A 127 -9.31 -17.33 -5.54
C LEU A 127 -8.18 -18.28 -5.96
N ASN A 128 -6.96 -17.76 -6.03
CA ASN A 128 -5.78 -18.53 -6.39
C ASN A 128 -5.49 -19.62 -5.35
N ALA A 129 -5.51 -19.29 -4.05
CA ALA A 129 -5.33 -20.25 -2.97
C ALA A 129 -6.43 -21.31 -2.98
N PHE A 130 -7.68 -20.91 -3.15
CA PHE A 130 -8.82 -21.82 -3.18
C PHE A 130 -8.73 -22.80 -4.36
N TYR A 131 -8.38 -22.31 -5.54
CA TYR A 131 -8.19 -23.13 -6.73
C TYR A 131 -6.99 -24.09 -6.58
N LEU A 132 -5.83 -23.59 -6.16
CA LEU A 132 -4.60 -24.38 -6.07
C LEU A 132 -4.61 -25.39 -4.90
N THR A 133 -5.47 -25.19 -3.90
CA THR A 133 -5.68 -26.13 -2.80
C THR A 133 -6.91 -27.02 -2.96
N GLU A 134 -7.57 -27.03 -4.14
CA GLU A 134 -8.81 -27.80 -4.39
C GLU A 134 -8.70 -29.26 -3.93
N LYS A 135 -7.58 -29.91 -4.25
CA LYS A 135 -7.34 -31.32 -3.89
C LYS A 135 -7.33 -31.57 -2.38
N TRP A 136 -7.15 -30.54 -1.56
CA TRP A 136 -7.13 -30.66 -0.10
C TRP A 136 -8.52 -30.45 0.50
N TRP A 137 -9.22 -29.37 0.12
CA TRP A 137 -10.50 -29.03 0.74
C TRP A 137 -11.71 -29.72 0.08
N ARG A 138 -11.65 -30.06 -1.20
CA ARG A 138 -12.78 -30.69 -1.91
C ARG A 138 -13.12 -32.08 -1.37
N PRO A 139 -12.15 -32.96 -1.05
CA PRO A 139 -12.46 -34.23 -0.37
C PRO A 139 -13.08 -34.02 1.02
N LEU A 140 -12.70 -32.96 1.74
CA LEU A 140 -13.31 -32.62 3.04
C LEU A 140 -14.78 -32.25 2.88
N ARG A 141 -15.15 -31.46 1.85
CA ARG A 141 -16.55 -31.15 1.52
C ARG A 141 -17.40 -32.40 1.26
N ILE A 142 -16.82 -33.43 0.64
CA ILE A 142 -17.52 -34.67 0.29
C ILE A 142 -17.61 -35.60 1.50
N ARG A 143 -16.49 -35.83 2.21
CA ARG A 143 -16.40 -36.84 3.28
C ARG A 143 -16.79 -36.31 4.66
N ARG A 144 -16.62 -35.01 4.91
CA ARG A 144 -16.90 -34.33 6.19
C ARG A 144 -17.56 -32.99 5.92
N PRO A 145 -18.85 -32.97 5.53
CA PRO A 145 -19.50 -31.79 4.97
C PRO A 145 -19.48 -30.57 5.89
N VAL A 146 -19.59 -30.75 7.20
CA VAL A 146 -19.49 -29.65 8.18
C VAL A 146 -18.10 -29.01 8.16
N VAL A 147 -17.04 -29.83 8.28
CA VAL A 147 -15.64 -29.35 8.24
C VAL A 147 -15.34 -28.69 6.90
N GLY A 148 -15.74 -29.33 5.79
CA GLY A 148 -15.56 -28.76 4.46
C GLY A 148 -16.29 -27.43 4.29
N ARG A 149 -17.49 -27.25 4.86
CA ARG A 149 -18.20 -25.97 4.84
C ARG A 149 -17.43 -24.90 5.61
N VAL A 150 -16.96 -25.20 6.83
CA VAL A 150 -16.17 -24.27 7.65
C VAL A 150 -14.90 -23.82 6.92
N VAL A 151 -14.13 -24.76 6.36
CA VAL A 151 -12.91 -24.45 5.59
C VAL A 151 -13.21 -23.53 4.41
N THR A 152 -14.32 -23.77 3.70
CA THR A 152 -14.70 -22.93 2.55
C THR A 152 -15.41 -21.63 2.93
N ALA A 153 -15.93 -21.52 4.15
CA ALA A 153 -16.62 -20.31 4.64
C ALA A 153 -15.62 -19.24 5.10
N LEU A 154 -14.47 -19.63 5.65
CA LEU A 154 -13.41 -18.71 6.07
C LEU A 154 -13.00 -17.67 4.99
N PRO A 155 -12.65 -18.06 3.75
CA PRO A 155 -12.31 -17.07 2.71
C PRO A 155 -13.48 -16.17 2.31
N VAL A 156 -14.72 -16.68 2.36
CA VAL A 156 -15.93 -15.89 2.10
C VAL A 156 -16.12 -14.86 3.21
N ALA A 157 -16.02 -15.27 4.48
CA ALA A 157 -16.12 -14.38 5.63
C ALA A 157 -15.04 -13.29 5.59
N ALA A 158 -13.79 -13.65 5.27
CA ALA A 158 -12.70 -12.67 5.12
C ALA A 158 -12.99 -11.66 4.00
N THR A 159 -13.53 -12.11 2.88
CA THR A 159 -13.95 -11.24 1.76
C THR A 159 -15.07 -10.30 2.19
N VAL A 160 -16.12 -10.81 2.86
CA VAL A 160 -17.25 -10.00 3.35
C VAL A 160 -16.78 -8.97 4.37
N LEU A 161 -15.88 -9.35 5.30
CA LEU A 161 -15.30 -8.41 6.27
C LEU A 161 -14.51 -7.29 5.57
N CYS A 162 -13.70 -7.61 4.55
CA CYS A 162 -12.99 -6.59 3.79
C CYS A 162 -13.92 -5.67 3.00
N VAL A 163 -15.02 -6.20 2.44
CA VAL A 163 -16.06 -5.37 1.79
C VAL A 163 -16.74 -4.48 2.82
N GLY A 164 -17.08 -5.00 3.99
CA GLY A 164 -17.64 -4.21 5.09
C GLY A 164 -16.70 -3.08 5.52
N ALA A 165 -15.41 -3.39 5.71
CA ALA A 165 -14.39 -2.40 6.02
C ALA A 165 -14.25 -1.35 4.90
N PHE A 166 -14.32 -1.75 3.64
CA PHE A 166 -14.31 -0.80 2.51
C PHE A 166 -15.52 0.13 2.56
N LEU A 167 -16.74 -0.40 2.77
CA LEU A 167 -17.95 0.42 2.86
C LEU A 167 -17.89 1.38 4.05
N GLN A 168 -17.34 0.93 5.18
CA GLN A 168 -17.10 1.77 6.34
C GLN A 168 -16.09 2.88 6.02
N LEU A 169 -14.99 2.56 5.35
CA LEU A 169 -14.03 3.56 4.90
C LEU A 169 -14.67 4.59 3.95
N VAL A 170 -15.50 4.15 3.00
CA VAL A 170 -16.23 5.04 2.09
C VAL A 170 -17.18 5.95 2.87
N HIS A 171 -17.86 5.41 3.87
CA HIS A 171 -18.76 6.19 4.71
C HIS A 171 -18.00 7.23 5.55
N GLU A 172 -16.91 6.82 6.20
CA GLU A 172 -16.03 7.69 6.98
C GLU A 172 -15.42 8.80 6.11
N GLU A 173 -14.94 8.47 4.91
CA GLU A 173 -14.39 9.46 3.99
C GLU A 173 -15.48 10.42 3.49
N GLY A 174 -16.68 9.92 3.22
CA GLY A 174 -17.84 10.74 2.87
C GLY A 174 -18.26 11.73 3.97
N GLN A 175 -17.94 11.45 5.23
CA GLN A 175 -18.21 12.34 6.36
C GLN A 175 -17.03 13.25 6.72
N MET A 176 -15.80 12.76 6.60
CA MET A 176 -14.61 13.47 7.08
C MET A 176 -13.82 14.18 6.00
N PHE A 177 -13.89 13.80 4.73
CA PHE A 177 -13.08 14.41 3.66
C PHE A 177 -13.77 15.61 3.03
N SER A 178 -13.08 16.73 2.80
CA SER A 178 -13.55 17.88 2.01
C SER A 178 -12.64 18.12 0.81
N ALA A 179 -13.19 18.05 -0.40
CA ALA A 179 -12.44 18.31 -1.63
C ALA A 179 -11.93 19.76 -1.68
N GLU A 180 -12.69 20.71 -1.14
CA GLU A 180 -12.30 22.11 -1.06
C GLU A 180 -11.13 22.31 -0.08
N ALA A 181 -11.19 21.65 1.10
CA ALA A 181 -10.08 21.64 2.05
C ALA A 181 -8.83 20.97 1.46
N GLN A 182 -9.00 19.95 0.61
CA GLN A 182 -7.89 19.29 -0.11
C GLN A 182 -7.20 20.25 -1.08
N GLU A 183 -7.97 21.00 -1.87
CA GLU A 183 -7.41 22.02 -2.77
C GLU A 183 -6.64 23.10 -2.01
N VAL A 184 -7.17 23.55 -0.87
CA VAL A 184 -6.48 24.51 0.00
C VAL A 184 -5.19 23.91 0.54
N ALA A 185 -5.18 22.63 0.94
CA ALA A 185 -3.98 21.95 1.42
C ALA A 185 -2.91 21.87 0.32
N GLU A 186 -3.29 21.50 -0.90
CA GLU A 186 -2.40 21.46 -2.07
C GLU A 186 -1.85 22.84 -2.43
N PHE A 187 -2.68 23.88 -2.38
CA PHE A 187 -2.26 25.25 -2.63
C PHE A 187 -1.26 25.75 -1.58
N VAL A 188 -1.55 25.50 -0.29
CA VAL A 188 -0.65 25.89 0.80
C VAL A 188 0.69 25.15 0.69
N TYR A 189 0.64 23.83 0.42
CA TYR A 189 1.85 23.02 0.26
C TYR A 189 2.69 23.49 -0.93
N GLY A 190 2.09 23.74 -2.10
CA GLY A 190 2.78 24.24 -3.28
C GLY A 190 3.38 25.65 -3.11
N GLY A 191 2.95 26.39 -2.09
CA GLY A 191 3.50 27.69 -1.72
C GLY A 191 4.58 27.64 -0.63
N LEU A 192 4.95 26.46 -0.11
CA LEU A 192 6.03 26.33 0.86
C LEU A 192 7.38 26.50 0.16
N ASP A 193 8.22 27.38 0.69
CA ASP A 193 9.60 27.54 0.23
C ASP A 193 10.59 26.81 1.15
N CYS A 194 11.77 26.49 0.61
CA CYS A 194 12.79 25.80 1.38
C CYS A 194 13.26 26.61 2.61
N ALA A 195 13.18 27.93 2.56
CA ALA A 195 13.50 28.79 3.69
C ALA A 195 12.54 28.54 4.87
N ALA A 196 11.23 28.51 4.61
CA ALA A 196 10.23 28.22 5.63
C ALA A 196 10.33 26.77 6.14
N VAL A 197 10.60 25.81 5.26
CA VAL A 197 10.79 24.40 5.64
C VAL A 197 11.99 24.24 6.57
N ARG A 198 13.15 24.84 6.25
CA ARG A 198 14.34 24.81 7.11
C ARG A 198 14.11 25.54 8.43
N ALA A 199 13.53 26.73 8.40
CA ALA A 199 13.31 27.55 9.60
C ALA A 199 12.38 26.88 10.61
N ASN A 200 11.46 26.03 10.15
CA ASN A 200 10.47 25.36 10.98
C ASN A 200 10.66 23.84 11.08
N ALA A 201 11.80 23.30 10.64
CA ALA A 201 12.07 21.87 10.65
C ALA A 201 11.78 21.23 12.02
N GLY A 202 10.97 20.17 12.03
CA GLY A 202 10.56 19.45 13.25
C GLY A 202 9.46 20.14 14.06
N LYS A 203 8.90 21.27 13.59
CA LYS A 203 7.81 22.00 14.26
C LYS A 203 6.49 21.80 13.52
N THR A 204 5.41 22.05 14.24
CA THR A 204 4.06 22.20 13.67
C THR A 204 3.60 23.64 13.84
N THR A 205 3.19 24.30 12.76
CA THR A 205 2.54 25.61 12.82
C THR A 205 1.05 25.48 12.51
N THR A 206 0.26 26.40 13.03
CA THR A 206 -1.17 26.47 12.77
C THR A 206 -1.56 27.88 12.34
N ASP A 207 -2.39 27.98 11.31
CA ASP A 207 -2.85 29.22 10.70
C ASP A 207 -4.37 29.14 10.43
N LEU A 208 -5.03 30.29 10.33
CA LEU A 208 -6.42 30.41 9.92
C LEU A 208 -6.48 31.12 8.57
N ARG A 209 -7.04 30.46 7.57
CA ARG A 209 -7.18 31.00 6.22
C ARG A 209 -8.63 31.10 5.82
N GLN A 210 -8.91 32.01 4.89
CA GLN A 210 -10.25 32.24 4.39
C GLN A 210 -10.25 32.11 2.86
N ARG A 211 -11.24 31.41 2.32
CA ARG A 211 -11.50 31.35 0.87
C ARG A 211 -13.00 31.59 0.66
N GLY A 212 -13.35 32.73 0.08
CA GLY A 212 -14.74 33.19 0.04
C GLY A 212 -15.28 33.43 1.45
N ASP A 213 -16.42 32.83 1.77
CA ASP A 213 -17.09 32.98 3.07
C ASP A 213 -16.66 31.94 4.11
N ARG A 214 -15.85 30.94 3.71
CA ARG A 214 -15.44 29.82 4.58
C ARG A 214 -14.05 30.03 5.18
N HIS A 215 -13.90 29.66 6.45
CA HIS A 215 -12.62 29.62 7.17
C HIS A 215 -12.06 28.20 7.26
N TYR A 216 -10.75 28.13 7.20
CA TYR A 216 -9.98 26.90 7.18
C TYR A 216 -8.88 26.98 8.24
N GLN A 217 -8.87 26.02 9.16
CA GLN A 217 -7.75 25.84 10.07
C GLN A 217 -6.68 25.00 9.38
N VAL A 218 -5.52 25.60 9.14
CA VAL A 218 -4.38 24.97 8.47
C VAL A 218 -3.35 24.60 9.52
N ALA A 219 -2.87 23.36 9.51
CA ALA A 219 -1.78 22.88 10.34
C ALA A 219 -0.66 22.34 9.43
N ILE A 220 0.56 22.86 9.58
CA ILE A 220 1.71 22.49 8.77
C ILE A 220 2.74 21.83 9.68
N THR A 221 2.99 20.54 9.48
CA THR A 221 4.05 19.79 10.15
C THR A 221 5.25 19.75 9.23
N TYR A 222 6.34 20.44 9.60
CA TYR A 222 7.53 20.54 8.76
C TYR A 222 8.50 19.41 9.02
N GLY A 223 8.87 18.71 7.96
CA GLY A 223 9.83 17.63 7.99
C GLY A 223 10.51 17.44 6.65
N CYS A 224 11.82 17.21 6.67
CA CYS A 224 12.62 17.00 5.46
C CYS A 224 12.22 15.73 4.71
N ALA A 225 12.02 14.63 5.45
CA ALA A 225 11.56 13.36 4.89
C ALA A 225 10.08 13.40 4.54
N GLU A 226 9.29 14.21 5.24
CA GLU A 226 7.87 14.38 5.02
C GLU A 226 7.41 15.70 5.65
N THR A 227 7.03 16.67 4.81
CA THR A 227 6.27 17.85 5.24
C THR A 227 4.80 17.58 4.94
N ARG A 228 3.93 17.92 5.89
CA ARG A 228 2.49 17.65 5.80
C ARG A 228 1.69 18.90 6.09
N VAL A 229 0.73 19.20 5.22
CA VAL A 229 -0.28 20.23 5.42
C VAL A 229 -1.61 19.53 5.64
N LEU A 230 -2.24 19.81 6.78
CA LEU A 230 -3.58 19.37 7.13
C LEU A 230 -4.47 20.62 7.18
N VAL A 231 -5.58 20.61 6.44
CA VAL A 231 -6.57 21.67 6.44
C VAL A 231 -7.87 21.12 7.00
N ARG A 232 -8.45 21.82 7.96
CA ARG A 232 -9.77 21.53 8.52
C ARG A 232 -10.73 22.66 8.18
N ASP A 233 -11.85 22.30 7.59
CA ASP A 233 -12.99 23.16 7.26
C ASP A 233 -13.84 23.44 8.51
N GLU A 234 -14.71 24.45 8.46
CA GLU A 234 -15.61 24.84 9.56
C GLU A 234 -16.53 23.70 9.99
N ASP A 235 -16.96 22.87 9.03
CA ASP A 235 -17.81 21.69 9.27
C ASP A 235 -17.02 20.51 9.87
N GLY A 236 -15.73 20.70 10.19
CA GLY A 236 -14.85 19.68 10.77
C GLY A 236 -14.26 18.69 9.77
N ARG A 237 -14.65 18.78 8.49
CA ARG A 237 -14.09 17.99 7.38
C ARG A 237 -12.65 18.41 7.10
N VAL A 238 -11.84 17.50 6.59
CA VAL A 238 -10.41 17.69 6.40
C VAL A 238 -9.97 17.40 4.97
N GLY A 239 -8.90 18.09 4.57
CA GLY A 239 -8.08 17.77 3.41
C GLY A 239 -6.62 17.78 3.83
N SER A 240 -5.79 16.99 3.18
CA SER A 240 -4.39 16.85 3.56
C SER A 240 -3.51 16.62 2.36
N THR A 241 -2.30 17.15 2.40
CA THR A 241 -1.28 16.83 1.42
C THR A 241 0.05 16.68 2.13
N ALA A 242 0.89 15.78 1.62
CA ALA A 242 2.20 15.52 2.19
C ALA A 242 3.17 15.11 1.09
N GLY A 243 4.44 15.47 1.28
CA GLY A 243 5.51 15.10 0.37
C GLY A 243 6.88 15.30 1.01
N PRO A 244 7.92 14.66 0.43
CA PRO A 244 9.28 14.85 0.89
C PRO A 244 9.86 16.17 0.33
N GLU A 245 10.56 16.93 1.16
CA GLU A 245 11.21 18.20 0.81
C GLU A 245 12.74 18.04 0.86
N LEU A 246 13.24 17.03 0.14
CA LEU A 246 14.64 16.60 0.22
C LEU A 246 15.61 17.68 -0.27
N ASP A 247 15.25 18.37 -1.35
CA ASP A 247 16.06 19.45 -1.92
C ASP A 247 16.18 20.63 -0.94
N CYS A 248 15.15 20.83 -0.11
CA CYS A 248 15.16 21.83 0.93
C CYS A 248 16.03 21.44 2.13
N CYS A 249 16.40 20.17 2.32
CA CYS A 249 17.16 19.73 3.48
C CYS A 249 18.50 19.06 3.15
N GLN A 250 18.96 19.14 1.89
CA GLN A 250 20.37 18.96 1.60
C GLN A 250 21.14 20.12 2.23
N ASP A 251 21.76 19.86 3.38
CA ASP A 251 22.86 20.68 3.86
C ASP A 251 23.94 20.71 2.79
N GLY A 252 24.55 21.88 2.60
CA GLY A 252 25.56 22.09 1.56
C GLY A 252 26.64 21.01 1.56
N SER A 253 27.11 20.70 0.35
CA SER A 253 28.39 20.05 0.04
C SER A 253 29.51 20.33 1.05
#